data_AF-A0A7D9E800-F1
#
_entry.id   AF-A0A7D9E800-F1
#
_cell.length_a   1.000
_cell.length_b   1.000
_cell.length_c   1.000
_cell.angle_alpha   90.00
_cell.angle_beta   90.00
_cell.angle_gamma   90.00
#
_symmetry.space_group_name_H-M   'P 1'
#
loop_
_entity.id
_entity.type
_entity.pdbx_description
1 polymer ?
#
loop_
_entity_poly.entity_id
_entity_poly.type
_entity_poly.pdbx_seq_one_letter_code
_entity_poly.pdbx_strand_id
1 'polypeptide(L)'
;QFYFKGGTFRSKITSYGDFRKGEGAFWANDQCLGSCPVIYGGQYESTVGFEQHSCSSDLQNSSYIGFWCEWDNEGGAKMMIGGGGNNCNNADHGIGIIEEAKPGPAKEDHYDFGYGSDYNQPSTYSLNLWVQ
;
A
#
# COMPACT_ATOMS: atom_id res chain seq x y z
N GLN A 1 -1.55 -15.69 -12.10
CA GLN A 1 -1.99 -15.34 -13.46
C GLN A 1 -3.06 -14.29 -13.33
N PHE A 2 -2.79 -13.05 -13.73
CA PHE A 2 -3.87 -12.10 -13.98
C PHE A 2 -4.44 -12.38 -15.36
N TYR A 3 -5.74 -12.59 -15.41
CA TYR A 3 -6.47 -12.22 -16.61
C TYR A 3 -6.81 -10.75 -16.47
N PHE A 4 -5.90 -9.86 -16.85
CA PHE A 4 -6.36 -8.54 -17.30
C PHE A 4 -7.20 -8.80 -18.54
N LYS A 5 -8.52 -8.90 -18.40
CA LYS A 5 -9.41 -8.67 -19.53
C LYS A 5 -9.26 -7.20 -19.95
N GLY A 6 -8.12 -6.84 -20.57
CA GLY A 6 -7.86 -5.55 -21.21
C GLY A 6 -7.66 -4.32 -20.31
N GLY A 7 -7.07 -4.44 -19.12
CA GLY A 7 -6.85 -3.31 -18.19
C GLY A 7 -5.39 -2.83 -18.10
N THR A 8 -5.20 -1.59 -17.62
CA THR A 8 -3.88 -1.04 -17.24
C THR A 8 -3.69 -1.09 -15.72
N PHE A 9 -2.43 -1.05 -15.25
CA PHE A 9 -2.14 -0.88 -13.81
C PHE A 9 -2.87 0.34 -13.23
N ARG A 10 -2.84 1.46 -13.96
CA ARG A 10 -3.57 2.68 -13.60
C ARG A 10 -5.06 2.40 -13.41
N SER A 11 -5.71 1.70 -14.34
CA SER A 11 -7.15 1.38 -14.22
C SER A 11 -7.46 0.47 -13.04
N LYS A 12 -6.56 -0.45 -12.67
CA LYS A 12 -6.72 -1.31 -11.49
C LYS A 12 -6.66 -0.47 -10.22
N ILE A 13 -5.63 0.34 -10.08
CA ILE A 13 -5.45 1.25 -8.93
C ILE A 13 -6.67 2.17 -8.82
N THR A 14 -7.09 2.84 -9.89
CA THR A 14 -8.25 3.75 -9.86
C THR A 14 -9.61 3.05 -9.75
N SER A 15 -9.68 1.72 -9.87
CA SER A 15 -10.96 1.00 -9.73
C SER A 15 -11.49 0.94 -8.30
N TYR A 16 -10.59 1.15 -7.33
CA TYR A 16 -10.93 1.12 -5.89
C TYR A 16 -11.38 2.47 -5.36
N GLY A 17 -11.05 3.56 -6.05
CA GLY A 17 -11.46 4.92 -5.66
C GLY A 17 -10.66 5.99 -6.38
N ASP A 18 -11.00 7.26 -6.11
CA ASP A 18 -10.24 8.41 -6.60
C ASP A 18 -9.31 8.94 -5.49
N PHE A 19 -8.04 8.57 -5.60
CA PHE A 19 -6.97 8.97 -4.68
C PHE A 19 -6.70 10.47 -4.57
N ARG A 20 -7.34 11.28 -5.44
CA ARG A 20 -7.20 12.74 -5.45
C ARG A 20 -8.34 13.43 -4.72
N LYS A 21 -9.40 12.69 -4.34
CA LYS A 21 -10.49 13.25 -3.55
C LYS A 21 -10.06 13.27 -2.08
N GLY A 22 -9.90 14.47 -1.52
CA GLY A 22 -9.85 14.68 -0.07
C GLY A 22 -11.24 14.58 0.57
N GLU A 23 -11.27 14.53 1.91
CA GLU A 23 -12.45 14.59 2.82
C GLU A 23 -13.72 13.87 2.31
N GLY A 24 -14.01 12.68 2.88
CA GLY A 24 -15.16 11.84 2.52
C GLY A 24 -14.88 10.71 1.52
N ALA A 25 -13.64 10.50 1.10
CA ALA A 25 -13.24 9.25 0.44
C ALA A 25 -13.16 8.15 1.49
N PHE A 26 -14.03 7.15 1.40
CA PHE A 26 -13.97 5.97 2.26
C PHE A 26 -12.65 5.24 1.98
N TRP A 27 -11.79 5.17 2.99
CA TRP A 27 -10.72 4.17 2.98
C TRP A 27 -11.36 2.78 3.12
N ALA A 28 -10.58 1.76 2.81
CA ALA A 28 -10.96 0.42 3.25
C ALA A 28 -11.14 0.46 4.79
N ASN A 29 -11.99 -0.40 5.34
CA ASN A 29 -12.13 -0.52 6.79
C ASN A 29 -11.60 -1.90 7.18
N ASP A 30 -10.43 -1.93 7.81
CA ASP A 30 -9.69 -3.12 8.24
C ASP A 30 -9.52 -4.15 7.10
N GLN A 31 -9.25 -3.69 5.88
CA GLN A 31 -9.12 -4.57 4.72
C GLN A 31 -8.26 -3.96 3.61
N CYS A 32 -7.86 -4.81 2.65
CA CYS A 32 -7.42 -4.38 1.32
C CYS A 32 -8.56 -4.62 0.33
N LEU A 33 -8.92 -3.63 -0.50
CA LEU A 33 -10.00 -3.80 -1.50
C LEU A 33 -9.63 -4.73 -2.66
N GLY A 34 -8.34 -5.03 -2.82
CA GLY A 34 -7.93 -6.22 -3.53
C GLY A 34 -6.48 -6.58 -3.32
N SER A 35 -6.08 -7.72 -3.84
CA SER A 35 -4.72 -8.24 -3.68
C SER A 35 -4.25 -8.98 -4.92
N CYS A 36 -2.92 -9.12 -5.03
CA CYS A 36 -2.25 -9.75 -6.14
C CYS A 36 -1.09 -10.61 -5.61
N PRO A 37 -0.94 -11.89 -6.04
CA PRO A 37 0.25 -12.66 -5.70
C PRO A 37 1.51 -11.93 -6.15
N VAL A 38 2.55 -11.96 -5.31
CA VAL A 38 3.82 -11.27 -5.56
C VAL A 38 4.97 -12.26 -5.65
N ILE A 39 5.95 -11.93 -6.48
CA ILE A 39 7.28 -12.52 -6.45
C ILE A 39 8.26 -11.36 -6.33
N TYR A 40 9.06 -11.36 -5.27
CA TYR A 40 10.08 -10.35 -5.06
C TYR A 40 11.37 -10.72 -5.80
N GLY A 41 12.06 -9.71 -6.32
CA GLY A 41 13.36 -9.84 -6.94
C GLY A 41 14.17 -8.55 -6.73
N GLY A 42 15.45 -8.57 -7.09
CA GLY A 42 16.33 -7.42 -6.87
C GLY A 42 16.63 -7.18 -5.39
N GLN A 43 16.75 -5.91 -5.00
CA GLN A 43 17.17 -5.47 -3.66
C GLN A 43 15.99 -5.17 -2.73
N TYR A 44 14.89 -5.91 -2.87
CA TYR A 44 13.64 -5.64 -2.14
C TYR A 44 13.83 -5.64 -0.61
N GLU A 45 14.69 -6.52 -0.07
CA GLU A 45 14.97 -6.62 1.38
C GLU A 45 15.60 -5.37 1.99
N SER A 46 16.31 -4.58 1.17
CA SER A 46 16.93 -3.31 1.60
C SER A 46 16.20 -2.08 1.05
N THR A 47 15.03 -2.27 0.44
CA THR A 47 14.24 -1.18 -0.12
C THR A 47 13.32 -0.65 0.97
N VAL A 48 13.37 0.66 1.22
CA VAL A 48 12.45 1.32 2.15
C VAL A 48 11.00 1.04 1.73
N GLY A 49 10.05 0.93 2.65
CA GLY A 49 8.67 0.58 2.37
C GLY A 49 8.41 -0.90 2.02
N PHE A 50 9.44 -1.74 1.99
CA PHE A 50 9.33 -3.19 1.80
C PHE A 50 9.61 -3.96 3.09
N GLU A 51 9.78 -3.30 4.24
CA GLU A 51 10.16 -3.88 5.53
C GLU A 51 9.20 -5.01 5.96
N GLN A 52 7.92 -4.89 5.60
CA GLN A 52 6.89 -5.90 5.88
C GLN A 52 6.76 -7.00 4.82
N HIS A 53 7.69 -7.07 3.83
CA HIS A 53 7.63 -8.04 2.72
C HIS A 53 7.53 -9.50 3.19
N SER A 54 8.02 -9.83 4.39
CA SER A 54 8.02 -11.18 4.96
C SER A 54 6.95 -11.37 6.04
N CYS A 55 6.29 -10.29 6.47
CA CYS A 55 5.30 -10.35 7.51
C CYS A 55 3.97 -10.93 7.02
N SER A 56 3.24 -11.59 7.91
CA SER A 56 1.88 -12.08 7.65
C SER A 56 1.03 -11.90 8.91
N SER A 57 -0.09 -11.21 8.79
CA SER A 57 -1.05 -11.01 9.88
C SER A 57 -2.47 -10.94 9.31
N ASP A 58 -3.34 -10.22 10.00
CA ASP A 58 -4.79 -10.23 9.85
C ASP A 58 -5.26 -9.65 8.51
N LEU A 59 -4.55 -8.62 8.01
CA LEU A 59 -4.95 -7.89 6.81
C LEU A 59 -4.62 -8.65 5.52
N GLN A 60 -3.41 -9.19 5.45
CA GLN A 60 -2.97 -10.17 4.44
C GLN A 60 -1.64 -10.84 4.84
N ASN A 61 -1.17 -11.77 4.02
CA ASN A 61 0.13 -12.44 4.17
C ASN A 61 1.19 -11.94 3.16
N SER A 62 2.44 -12.30 3.40
CA SER A 62 3.63 -11.90 2.62
C SER A 62 3.65 -12.34 1.16
N SER A 63 2.76 -13.26 0.76
CA SER A 63 2.66 -13.71 -0.63
C SER A 63 1.86 -12.77 -1.53
N TYR A 64 1.40 -11.62 -1.00
CA TYR A 64 0.55 -10.69 -1.73
C TYR A 64 1.03 -9.24 -1.67
N ILE A 65 0.76 -8.51 -2.76
CA ILE A 65 0.60 -7.07 -2.74
C ILE A 65 -0.88 -6.76 -2.50
N GLY A 66 -1.14 -5.86 -1.56
CA GLY A 66 -2.48 -5.36 -1.25
C GLY A 66 -2.74 -4.04 -1.95
N PHE A 67 -3.99 -3.74 -2.27
CA PHE A 67 -4.40 -2.48 -2.90
C PHE A 67 -5.51 -1.82 -2.11
N TRP A 68 -5.34 -0.52 -1.88
CA TRP A 68 -6.27 0.30 -1.10
C TRP A 68 -6.52 -0.36 0.27
N CYS A 69 -5.44 -0.47 1.04
CA CYS A 69 -5.40 -1.11 2.34
C CYS A 69 -5.49 -0.06 3.44
N GLU A 70 -6.12 -0.44 4.55
CA GLU A 70 -6.26 0.37 5.75
C GLU A 70 -6.40 -0.57 6.96
N TRP A 71 -5.95 -0.10 8.12
CA TRP A 71 -6.05 -0.82 9.39
C TRP A 71 -6.30 0.12 10.58
N ASP A 72 -7.30 -0.21 11.39
CA ASP A 72 -7.63 0.35 12.71
C ASP A 72 -7.75 1.90 12.77
N ASN A 73 -8.06 2.54 11.65
CA ASN A 73 -8.03 3.99 11.45
C ASN A 73 -6.64 4.63 11.66
N GLU A 74 -5.59 3.82 11.72
CA GLU A 74 -4.19 4.21 11.97
C GLU A 74 -3.39 4.40 10.68
N GLY A 75 -4.05 4.40 9.52
CA GLY A 75 -3.40 4.66 8.24
C GLY A 75 -3.55 3.53 7.23
N GLY A 76 -2.87 3.67 6.10
CA GLY A 76 -3.07 2.80 4.97
C GLY A 76 -2.12 3.03 3.80
N ALA A 77 -2.25 2.18 2.79
CA ALA A 77 -1.43 2.24 1.60
C ALA A 77 -2.28 1.99 0.35
N LYS A 78 -1.99 2.75 -0.71
CA LYS A 78 -2.58 2.49 -2.03
C LYS A 78 -2.09 1.17 -2.58
N MET A 79 -0.84 0.85 -2.34
CA MET A 79 -0.24 -0.45 -2.65
C MET A 79 0.63 -0.89 -1.47
N MET A 80 0.11 -1.82 -0.68
CA MET A 80 0.76 -2.36 0.51
C MET A 80 1.66 -3.54 0.12
N ILE A 81 2.90 -3.52 0.58
CA ILE A 81 3.88 -4.57 0.29
C ILE A 81 4.02 -5.53 1.48
N GLY A 82 3.67 -6.80 1.27
CA GLY A 82 3.72 -7.81 2.33
C GLY A 82 2.48 -7.82 3.21
N GLY A 83 2.56 -8.43 4.40
CA GLY A 83 1.43 -8.48 5.33
C GLY A 83 1.14 -7.15 6.01
N GLY A 84 -0.06 -7.02 6.59
CA GLY A 84 -0.49 -5.85 7.37
C GLY A 84 -1.36 -6.27 8.56
N GLY A 85 -1.59 -5.35 9.49
CA GLY A 85 -2.38 -5.55 10.71
C GLY A 85 -1.54 -5.68 11.97
N ASN A 86 -2.11 -6.24 13.04
CA ASN A 86 -1.56 -6.17 14.40
C ASN A 86 -0.12 -6.68 14.55
N ASN A 87 0.29 -7.68 13.76
CA ASN A 87 1.66 -8.23 13.82
C ASN A 87 2.57 -7.75 12.68
N CYS A 88 2.09 -6.83 11.83
CA CYS A 88 2.82 -6.32 10.65
C CYS A 88 2.91 -4.80 10.59
N ASN A 89 2.81 -4.11 11.72
CA ASN A 89 2.88 -2.65 11.80
C ASN A 89 1.87 -1.99 10.85
N ASN A 90 0.59 -2.31 11.06
CA ASN A 90 -0.55 -1.67 10.38
C ASN A 90 -0.57 -1.87 8.86
N ALA A 91 -1.00 -0.86 8.11
CA ALA A 91 -1.20 -0.89 6.66
C ALA A 91 -0.53 0.27 5.93
N ASP A 92 0.26 1.07 6.63
CA ASP A 92 0.88 2.35 6.26
C ASP A 92 2.29 2.18 5.65
N HIS A 93 2.51 1.09 4.92
CA HIS A 93 3.79 0.79 4.28
C HIS A 93 3.63 0.39 2.81
N GLY A 94 4.63 0.72 1.98
CA GLY A 94 4.64 0.49 0.54
C GLY A 94 4.56 1.78 -0.26
N ILE A 95 3.59 1.88 -1.16
CA ILE A 95 3.43 2.99 -2.12
C ILE A 95 2.15 3.76 -1.85
N GLY A 96 2.28 5.08 -1.80
CA GLY A 96 1.19 6.02 -1.55
C GLY A 96 0.58 5.76 -0.18
N ILE A 97 1.40 5.92 0.85
CA ILE A 97 1.05 5.66 2.24
C ILE A 97 0.43 6.91 2.88
N ILE A 98 -0.36 6.68 3.93
CA ILE A 98 -0.97 7.69 4.78
C ILE A 98 -0.92 7.20 6.22
N GLU A 99 -0.49 8.04 7.17
CA GLU A 99 -0.40 7.70 8.61
C GLU A 99 -1.71 7.88 9.38
N GLU A 100 -2.63 8.70 8.89
CA GLU A 100 -3.93 8.86 9.53
C GLU A 100 -5.01 8.54 8.50
N ALA A 101 -5.91 7.60 8.80
CA ALA A 101 -7.08 7.31 7.97
C ALA A 101 -8.13 8.44 8.01
N LYS A 102 -7.72 9.70 8.17
CA LYS A 102 -8.59 10.86 8.06
C LYS A 102 -8.66 11.28 6.59
N PRO A 103 -9.83 11.18 5.94
CA PRO A 103 -9.95 11.63 4.57
C PRO A 103 -9.75 13.15 4.55
N GLY A 104 -8.87 13.66 3.69
CA GLY A 104 -8.58 15.10 3.60
C GLY A 104 -7.45 15.41 2.64
N PRO A 105 -7.45 16.59 1.99
CA PRO A 105 -6.27 17.05 1.28
C PRO A 105 -5.20 17.46 2.30
N ALA A 106 -4.06 16.75 2.27
CA ALA A 106 -2.76 17.25 2.71
C ALA A 106 -2.69 17.79 4.15
N LYS A 107 -3.04 16.97 5.14
CA LYS A 107 -2.57 17.21 6.51
C LYS A 107 -1.44 16.22 6.82
N GLU A 108 -0.25 16.73 6.54
CA GLU A 108 1.08 16.44 7.09
C GLU A 108 1.72 15.05 6.92
N ASP A 109 0.99 13.95 6.72
CA ASP A 109 1.60 12.61 6.76
C ASP A 109 1.23 11.70 5.56
N HIS A 110 1.35 12.24 4.34
CA HIS A 110 1.24 11.46 3.11
C HIS A 110 2.61 11.30 2.46
N TYR A 111 2.95 10.07 2.11
CA TYR A 111 4.22 9.80 1.43
C TYR A 111 3.99 8.94 0.19
N ASP A 112 4.72 9.25 -0.87
CA ASP A 112 4.65 8.47 -2.10
C ASP A 112 5.18 7.05 -1.92
N PHE A 113 6.16 6.89 -1.03
CA PHE A 113 6.84 5.64 -0.78
C PHE A 113 7.38 5.64 0.64
N GLY A 114 7.24 4.52 1.34
CA GLY A 114 7.71 4.50 2.72
C GLY A 114 7.17 3.39 3.58
N TYR A 115 7.55 3.48 4.84
CA TYR A 115 7.09 2.66 5.93
C TYR A 115 6.75 3.54 7.11
N GLY A 116 5.46 3.58 7.46
CA GLY A 116 4.93 4.22 8.65
C GLY A 116 5.48 5.63 8.97
N SER A 117 5.45 5.94 10.27
CA SER A 117 5.92 7.16 10.95
C SER A 117 7.42 7.51 10.79
N ASP A 118 8.13 6.93 9.82
CA ASP A 118 9.49 7.35 9.53
C ASP A 118 9.50 8.71 8.83
N TYR A 119 9.86 9.76 9.56
CA TYR A 119 9.97 11.13 9.05
C TYR A 119 11.04 11.30 7.95
N ASN A 120 11.86 10.27 7.69
CA ASN A 120 12.90 10.30 6.66
C ASN A 120 12.51 9.52 5.40
N GLN A 121 11.28 9.68 4.94
CA GLN A 121 10.86 9.02 3.70
C GLN A 121 11.73 9.43 2.50
N PRO A 122 12.13 8.47 1.65
CA PRO A 122 12.99 8.75 0.52
C PRO A 122 12.30 9.69 -0.47
N SER A 123 12.94 10.82 -0.75
CA SER A 123 12.48 11.80 -1.74
C SER A 123 12.78 11.39 -3.18
N THR A 124 13.59 10.36 -3.37
CA THR A 124 13.92 9.77 -4.68
C THR A 124 13.91 8.26 -4.58
N TYR A 125 13.21 7.63 -5.51
CA TYR A 125 13.11 6.18 -5.60
C TYR A 125 12.90 5.78 -7.07
N SER A 126 13.27 4.55 -7.40
CA SER A 126 13.00 3.95 -8.70
C SER A 126 12.41 2.57 -8.50
N LEU A 127 11.18 2.36 -8.94
CA LEU A 127 10.50 1.08 -8.87
C LEU A 127 10.31 0.51 -10.26
N ASN A 128 10.60 -0.78 -10.34
CA ASN A 128 10.53 -1.58 -11.53
C ASN A 128 9.46 -2.65 -11.26
N LEU A 129 8.26 -2.48 -11.85
CA LEU A 129 7.09 -3.31 -11.61
C LEU A 129 6.68 -4.06 -12.88
N TRP A 130 6.67 -5.39 -12.82
CA TRP A 130 6.15 -6.25 -13.88
C TRP A 130 4.81 -6.81 -13.47
N VAL A 131 3.81 -6.60 -14.31
CA VAL A 131 2.45 -7.04 -14.08
C VAL A 131 2.11 -8.04 -15.17
N GLN A 132 1.73 -9.27 -14.78
CA GLN A 132 1.45 -10.40 -15.68
C GLN A 132 -0.01 -10.82 -15.68
#